data_AF-A0A8H8M8J7-F1
#
_entry.id   AF-A0A8H8M8J7-F1
#
_cell.length_a   1.000
_cell.length_b   1.000
_cell.length_c   1.000
_cell.angle_alpha   90.00
_cell.angle_beta   90.00
_cell.angle_gamma   90.00
#
_symmetry.space_group_name_H-M   'P 1'
#
loop_
_entity.id
_entity.type
_entity.pdbx_description
1 polymer ?
#
loop_
_entity_poly.entity_id
_entity_poly.type
_entity_poly.pdbx_seq_one_letter_code
_entity_poly.pdbx_strand_id
1 'polypeptide(L)'
;MADNTQESADAAAKASVDRTLEGDPEKGAQETAKDQANAPESGYLTGTKLALAFIGMILSLLLVALDQTIVATALPKIASYFDALSQVSWIVSAYFLTQAGLLLLYGQLLIVAPTKWIYVVAVIIFEIGSLFCAVAPSAEFLIFGRAVAGAGAAGIFISILSIIAQVTRLEDRPLLFGLFGAVFAVSSVVGPLVGGAFTDHISWRWCFYINLPFGALSIIAILILFDARPPVRTDLFQYAQTWRKWVALDWIGAALCLGFVTCLLLPLQWGGNTRSWHDKVVIALFCVFAVLFVAFLLWEKRKGVTGILPLKLFRSRTQIGTCIEAFMIYMAMILATYYLPLQYQATKGHSATKSGIDILPFMLACVLTAAGSGAVINVTGRYWPFLFVSPLISAVAAGLLFGCNNEDVSSARLAGFQILLGVGLGGSLQNVIIAIQAEYAHDEKMIPQATSLVTFTQLGGGIIGIAIAGSVFANKLSSSLYEIAPNLPEEVVHGVKQSVTIIFTLPADQQALIVKAYVKALNYVYLVGVPVCIVAALAAFLIKDHNIKNMNMPMGGAGA
;
A
#
# COMPACT_ATOMS: atom_id res chain seq x y z
N MET A 1 4.15 -41.95 -66.68
CA MET A 1 3.60 -40.57 -66.75
C MET A 1 3.44 -39.94 -65.36
N ALA A 2 4.34 -40.24 -64.42
CA ALA A 2 4.30 -39.74 -63.04
C ALA A 2 5.65 -39.15 -62.56
N ASP A 3 6.67 -39.11 -63.42
CA ASP A 3 8.04 -38.72 -63.04
C ASP A 3 8.38 -37.26 -63.45
N ASN A 4 7.63 -36.67 -64.40
CA ASN A 4 7.89 -35.32 -64.93
C ASN A 4 7.25 -34.18 -64.11
N THR A 5 6.42 -34.52 -63.12
CA THR A 5 5.72 -33.56 -62.25
C THR A 5 6.51 -33.20 -61.00
N GLN A 6 7.47 -34.03 -60.60
CA GLN A 6 8.25 -33.84 -59.37
C GLN A 6 9.49 -32.97 -59.62
N GLU A 7 10.13 -33.13 -60.79
CA GLU A 7 11.28 -32.30 -61.22
C GLU A 7 10.89 -30.83 -61.52
N SER A 8 9.66 -30.62 -61.99
CA SER A 8 9.06 -29.29 -62.21
C SER A 8 8.74 -28.56 -60.90
N ALA A 9 8.32 -29.29 -59.86
CA ALA A 9 8.01 -28.73 -58.54
C ALA A 9 9.28 -28.31 -57.78
N ASP A 10 10.36 -29.11 -57.87
CA ASP A 10 11.64 -28.81 -57.23
C ASP A 10 12.40 -27.66 -57.93
N ALA A 11 12.25 -27.50 -59.25
CA ALA A 11 12.80 -26.37 -59.98
C ALA A 11 12.06 -25.05 -59.65
N ALA A 12 10.73 -25.09 -59.46
CA ALA A 12 9.94 -23.94 -59.03
C ALA A 12 10.22 -23.55 -57.55
N ALA A 13 10.52 -24.52 -56.69
CA ALA A 13 10.90 -24.29 -55.30
C ALA A 13 12.32 -23.71 -55.15
N LYS A 14 13.28 -24.10 -56.00
CA LYS A 14 14.61 -23.46 -56.01
C LYS A 14 14.58 -22.03 -56.59
N ALA A 15 13.76 -21.77 -57.61
CA ALA A 15 13.62 -20.44 -58.18
C ALA A 15 12.91 -19.43 -57.26
N SER A 16 12.09 -19.88 -56.30
CA SER A 16 11.46 -19.02 -55.29
C SER A 16 12.35 -18.73 -54.08
N VAL A 17 13.28 -19.65 -53.75
CA VAL A 17 14.30 -19.46 -52.72
C VAL A 17 15.43 -18.55 -53.18
N ASP A 18 15.84 -18.60 -54.45
CA ASP A 18 16.86 -17.67 -54.96
C ASP A 18 16.33 -16.24 -55.15
N ARG A 19 15.02 -16.05 -55.44
CA ARG A 19 14.41 -14.70 -55.53
C ARG A 19 14.25 -14.00 -54.19
N THR A 20 14.32 -14.71 -53.07
CA THR A 20 14.21 -14.10 -51.73
C THR A 20 15.54 -13.59 -51.18
N LEU A 21 16.66 -13.85 -51.88
CA LEU A 21 18.01 -13.42 -51.47
C LEU A 21 18.54 -12.20 -52.25
N GLU A 22 17.83 -11.70 -53.26
CA GLU A 22 18.15 -10.45 -53.98
C GLU A 22 17.31 -9.23 -53.53
N GLY A 23 16.62 -9.34 -52.40
CA GLY A 23 15.89 -8.23 -51.78
C GLY A 23 16.80 -7.38 -50.90
N ASP A 24 17.02 -6.13 -51.30
CA ASP A 24 17.75 -5.11 -50.55
C ASP A 24 17.32 -5.08 -49.06
N PRO A 25 18.20 -5.40 -48.09
CA PRO A 25 17.82 -5.54 -46.68
C PRO A 25 17.27 -4.24 -46.07
N GLU A 26 17.56 -3.08 -46.68
CA GLU A 26 16.96 -1.80 -46.30
C GLU A 26 15.47 -1.69 -46.67
N LYS A 27 15.01 -2.34 -47.74
CA LYS A 27 13.58 -2.34 -48.14
C LYS A 27 12.74 -3.27 -47.28
N GLY A 28 13.26 -4.44 -46.92
CA GLY A 28 12.60 -5.35 -45.97
C GLY A 28 12.51 -4.73 -44.58
N ALA A 29 13.54 -4.02 -44.13
CA ALA A 29 13.51 -3.25 -42.88
C ALA A 29 12.53 -2.07 -42.94
N GLN A 30 12.41 -1.38 -44.09
CA GLN A 30 11.46 -0.28 -44.28
C GLN A 30 9.99 -0.74 -44.43
N GLU A 31 9.72 -1.90 -45.04
CA GLU A 31 8.38 -2.50 -45.08
C GLU A 31 7.97 -3.05 -43.70
N THR A 32 8.90 -3.69 -42.98
CA THR A 32 8.64 -4.13 -41.59
C THR A 32 8.45 -2.93 -40.64
N ALA A 33 9.17 -1.83 -40.87
CA ALA A 33 9.00 -0.57 -40.13
C ALA A 33 7.70 0.17 -40.51
N LYS A 34 7.25 0.10 -41.77
CA LYS A 34 5.96 0.66 -42.20
C LYS A 34 4.77 -0.17 -41.73
N ASP A 35 4.89 -1.50 -41.65
CA ASP A 35 3.85 -2.37 -41.07
C ASP A 35 3.81 -2.29 -39.54
N GLN A 36 4.94 -2.02 -38.87
CA GLN A 36 4.95 -1.68 -37.43
C GLN A 36 4.44 -0.26 -37.14
N ALA A 37 4.63 0.68 -38.07
CA ALA A 37 4.06 2.04 -37.98
C ALA A 37 2.56 2.09 -38.27
N ASN A 38 2.00 1.06 -38.93
CA ASN A 38 0.57 0.91 -39.23
C ASN A 38 -0.13 -0.16 -38.39
N ALA A 39 0.46 -0.60 -37.27
CA ALA A 39 -0.31 -1.27 -36.24
C ALA A 39 -1.40 -0.30 -35.77
N PRO A 40 -2.69 -0.67 -35.77
CA PRO A 40 -3.75 0.30 -35.60
C PRO A 40 -3.59 1.04 -34.27
N GLU A 41 -3.61 2.37 -34.31
CA GLU A 41 -3.71 3.28 -33.16
C GLU A 41 -5.01 3.07 -32.33
N SER A 42 -5.74 1.97 -32.56
CA SER A 42 -7.07 1.65 -32.02
C SER A 42 -7.08 1.18 -30.56
N GLY A 43 -5.93 1.22 -29.87
CA GLY A 43 -5.77 0.72 -28.50
C GLY A 43 -5.87 1.78 -27.39
N TYR A 44 -5.74 3.07 -27.68
CA TYR A 44 -5.79 4.12 -26.65
C TYR A 44 -7.23 4.62 -26.49
N LEU A 45 -7.77 4.59 -25.27
CA LEU A 45 -9.07 5.19 -25.00
C LEU A 45 -8.89 6.72 -25.07
N THR A 46 -9.68 7.41 -25.88
CA THR A 46 -9.66 8.88 -26.01
C THR A 46 -11.04 9.46 -25.72
N GLY A 47 -11.08 10.71 -25.25
CA GLY A 47 -12.32 11.46 -25.00
C GLY A 47 -13.14 10.98 -23.78
N THR A 48 -14.46 11.04 -23.90
CA THR A 48 -15.42 10.81 -22.79
C THR A 48 -15.38 9.41 -22.21
N LYS A 49 -15.05 8.39 -23.02
CA LYS A 49 -14.93 6.99 -22.56
C LYS A 49 -13.73 6.80 -21.64
N LEU A 50 -12.59 7.44 -21.94
CA LEU A 50 -11.42 7.44 -21.06
C LEU A 50 -11.75 8.10 -19.73
N ALA A 51 -12.36 9.30 -19.78
CA ALA A 51 -12.71 10.06 -18.57
C ALA A 51 -13.66 9.27 -17.65
N LEU A 52 -14.70 8.65 -18.21
CA LEU A 52 -15.65 7.85 -17.45
C LEU A 52 -15.03 6.58 -16.84
N ALA A 53 -14.18 5.87 -17.61
CA ALA A 53 -13.44 4.72 -17.08
C ALA A 53 -12.47 5.13 -15.95
N PHE A 54 -11.83 6.29 -16.11
CA PHE A 54 -10.91 6.84 -15.13
C PHE A 54 -11.62 7.26 -13.84
N ILE A 55 -12.82 7.86 -13.94
CA ILE A 55 -13.70 8.15 -12.80
C ILE A 55 -14.05 6.86 -12.05
N GLY A 56 -14.41 5.78 -12.76
CA GLY A 56 -14.69 4.49 -12.12
C GLY A 56 -13.50 3.92 -11.32
N MET A 57 -12.29 4.03 -11.88
CA MET A 57 -11.06 3.60 -11.21
C MET A 57 -10.72 4.47 -10.00
N ILE A 58 -10.89 5.79 -10.12
CA ILE A 58 -10.72 6.74 -9.02
C ILE A 58 -11.68 6.44 -7.88
N LEU A 59 -12.95 6.11 -8.19
CA LEU A 59 -13.93 5.74 -7.17
C LEU A 59 -13.53 4.47 -6.42
N SER A 60 -13.02 3.45 -7.11
CA SER A 60 -12.49 2.26 -6.42
C SER A 60 -11.20 2.50 -5.65
N LEU A 61 -10.39 3.44 -6.11
CA LEU A 61 -9.23 3.85 -5.34
C LEU A 61 -9.62 4.61 -4.08
N LEU A 62 -10.59 5.52 -4.21
CA LEU A 62 -11.19 6.26 -3.13
C LEU A 62 -11.74 5.29 -2.08
N LEU A 63 -12.43 4.23 -2.49
CA LEU A 63 -12.91 3.15 -1.61
C LEU A 63 -11.80 2.53 -0.78
N VAL A 64 -10.73 2.05 -1.43
CA VAL A 64 -9.61 1.40 -0.75
C VAL A 64 -8.93 2.36 0.23
N ALA A 65 -8.69 3.60 -0.19
CA ALA A 65 -8.05 4.62 0.64
C ALA A 65 -8.96 5.09 1.79
N LEU A 66 -10.27 5.23 1.55
CA LEU A 66 -11.26 5.61 2.55
C LEU A 66 -11.38 4.51 3.60
N ASP A 67 -11.49 3.24 3.21
CA ASP A 67 -11.59 2.11 4.14
C ASP A 67 -10.38 2.01 5.11
N GLN A 68 -9.17 2.33 4.65
CA GLN A 68 -8.00 2.36 5.53
C GLN A 68 -8.06 3.53 6.54
N THR A 69 -8.48 4.70 6.07
CA THR A 69 -8.39 5.96 6.82
C THR A 69 -9.60 6.20 7.73
N ILE A 70 -10.79 5.73 7.33
CA ILE A 70 -12.05 5.82 8.09
C ILE A 70 -11.99 5.01 9.38
N VAL A 71 -11.33 3.84 9.32
CA VAL A 71 -11.19 2.95 10.47
C VAL A 71 -10.27 3.56 11.51
N ALA A 72 -9.29 4.38 11.15
CA ALA A 72 -8.30 4.92 12.09
C ALA A 72 -8.92 5.71 13.27
N THR A 73 -9.96 6.50 13.02
CA THR A 73 -10.66 7.27 14.07
C THR A 73 -11.76 6.47 14.78
N ALA A 74 -12.39 5.55 14.06
CA ALA A 74 -13.44 4.68 14.60
C ALA A 74 -12.88 3.56 15.50
N LEU A 75 -11.64 3.11 15.22
CA LEU A 75 -11.04 1.91 15.77
C LEU A 75 -10.99 1.86 17.31
N PRO A 76 -10.59 2.91 18.04
CA PRO A 76 -10.57 2.83 19.50
C PRO A 76 -11.97 2.58 20.09
N LYS A 77 -13.01 3.15 19.48
CA LYS A 77 -14.40 3.00 19.91
C LYS A 77 -15.00 1.66 19.46
N ILE A 78 -14.67 1.18 18.26
CA ILE A 78 -15.03 -0.18 17.81
C ILE A 78 -14.41 -1.23 18.73
N ALA A 79 -13.13 -1.07 19.07
CA ALA A 79 -12.46 -2.01 19.96
C ALA A 79 -13.02 -1.97 21.38
N SER A 80 -13.39 -0.79 21.87
CA SER A 80 -14.09 -0.62 23.14
C SER A 80 -15.50 -1.25 23.13
N TYR A 81 -16.19 -1.24 21.97
CA TYR A 81 -17.50 -1.90 21.82
C TYR A 81 -17.44 -3.43 21.94
N PHE A 82 -16.32 -4.03 21.58
CA PHE A 82 -16.09 -5.48 21.68
C PHE A 82 -15.24 -5.87 22.91
N ASP A 83 -14.92 -4.93 23.80
CA ASP A 83 -13.96 -5.13 24.91
C ASP A 83 -12.62 -5.76 24.46
N ALA A 84 -12.18 -5.38 23.26
CA ALA A 84 -11.10 -6.02 22.52
C ALA A 84 -9.99 -5.03 22.13
N LEU A 85 -9.70 -4.03 22.98
CA LEU A 85 -8.61 -3.08 22.71
C LEU A 85 -7.25 -3.76 22.53
N SER A 86 -7.01 -4.90 23.19
CA SER A 86 -5.82 -5.74 22.97
C SER A 86 -5.74 -6.35 21.56
N GLN A 87 -6.88 -6.46 20.86
CA GLN A 87 -7.00 -6.94 19.48
C GLN A 87 -7.08 -5.81 18.43
N VAL A 88 -7.02 -4.53 18.83
CA VAL A 88 -7.03 -3.35 17.92
C VAL A 88 -6.05 -3.50 16.78
N SER A 89 -4.83 -3.93 17.13
CA SER A 89 -3.75 -4.11 16.17
C SER A 89 -4.07 -5.22 15.18
N TRP A 90 -4.84 -6.26 15.55
CA TRP A 90 -5.29 -7.32 14.64
C TRP A 90 -6.31 -6.85 13.62
N ILE A 91 -7.26 -5.99 14.01
CA ILE A 91 -8.29 -5.44 13.11
C ILE A 91 -7.64 -4.70 11.93
N VAL A 92 -6.55 -3.98 12.20
CA VAL A 92 -5.78 -3.26 11.19
C VAL A 92 -4.83 -4.20 10.45
N SER A 93 -4.06 -5.00 11.18
CA SER A 93 -3.03 -5.87 10.61
C SER A 93 -3.59 -6.91 9.65
N ALA A 94 -4.76 -7.48 9.92
CA ALA A 94 -5.35 -8.51 9.07
C ALA A 94 -5.64 -8.01 7.65
N TYR A 95 -6.08 -6.76 7.52
CA TYR A 95 -6.29 -6.12 6.22
C TYR A 95 -4.96 -5.95 5.47
N PHE A 96 -3.96 -5.33 6.10
CA PHE A 96 -2.70 -5.07 5.41
C PHE A 96 -1.92 -6.38 5.15
N LEU A 97 -2.06 -7.39 6.01
CA LEU A 97 -1.48 -8.73 5.86
C LEU A 97 -1.93 -9.38 4.56
N THR A 98 -3.24 -9.49 4.34
CA THR A 98 -3.77 -10.08 3.11
C THR A 98 -3.52 -9.18 1.92
N GLN A 99 -3.55 -7.85 2.12
CA GLN A 99 -3.25 -6.90 1.05
C GLN A 99 -1.81 -7.08 0.52
N ALA A 100 -0.78 -7.05 1.37
CA ALA A 100 0.59 -7.25 0.92
C ALA A 100 0.85 -8.68 0.46
N GLY A 101 0.36 -9.68 1.19
CA GLY A 101 0.58 -11.09 0.86
C GLY A 101 0.02 -11.50 -0.50
N LEU A 102 -1.10 -10.90 -0.93
CA LEU A 102 -1.76 -11.20 -2.20
C LEU A 102 -1.43 -10.21 -3.33
N LEU A 103 -0.79 -9.07 -3.04
CA LEU A 103 -0.44 -8.07 -4.05
C LEU A 103 0.37 -8.67 -5.21
N LEU A 104 1.40 -9.44 -4.88
CA LEU A 104 2.26 -10.09 -5.86
C LEU A 104 1.50 -11.17 -6.67
N LEU A 105 0.61 -11.91 -6.02
CA LEU A 105 -0.24 -12.90 -6.67
C LEU A 105 -1.16 -12.25 -7.72
N TYR A 106 -1.81 -11.15 -7.38
CA TYR A 106 -2.62 -10.41 -8.35
C TYR A 106 -1.79 -9.88 -9.53
N GLY A 107 -0.54 -9.50 -9.30
CA GLY A 107 0.41 -9.16 -10.37
C GLY A 107 0.59 -10.28 -11.40
N GLN A 108 0.62 -11.55 -10.96
CA GLN A 108 0.69 -12.72 -11.83
C GLN A 108 -0.63 -13.03 -12.51
N LEU A 109 -1.76 -12.87 -11.80
CA LEU A 109 -3.09 -13.06 -12.38
C LEU A 109 -3.29 -12.14 -13.59
N LEU A 110 -2.82 -10.89 -13.51
CA LEU A 110 -2.87 -9.90 -14.60
C LEU A 110 -2.09 -10.31 -15.86
N ILE A 111 -1.16 -11.26 -15.74
CA ILE A 111 -0.40 -11.79 -16.88
C ILE A 111 -1.22 -12.79 -17.70
N VAL A 112 -2.15 -13.49 -17.04
CA VAL A 112 -2.88 -14.62 -17.65
C VAL A 112 -4.34 -14.28 -17.95
N ALA A 113 -4.98 -13.47 -17.12
CA ALA A 113 -6.37 -13.10 -17.28
C ALA A 113 -6.55 -11.61 -17.65
N PRO A 114 -7.63 -11.27 -18.39
CA PRO A 114 -7.94 -9.89 -18.72
C PRO A 114 -8.08 -9.02 -17.46
N THR A 115 -7.41 -7.88 -17.46
CA THR A 115 -7.37 -6.92 -16.34
C THR A 115 -8.76 -6.53 -15.85
N LYS A 116 -9.73 -6.39 -16.78
CA LYS A 116 -11.14 -6.07 -16.48
C LYS A 116 -11.75 -7.02 -15.45
N TRP A 117 -11.59 -8.33 -15.65
CA TRP A 117 -12.25 -9.33 -14.81
C TRP A 117 -11.56 -9.51 -13.46
N ILE A 118 -10.23 -9.39 -13.44
CA ILE A 118 -9.46 -9.41 -12.19
C ILE A 118 -9.86 -8.24 -11.30
N TYR A 119 -9.99 -7.05 -11.88
CA TYR A 119 -10.49 -5.87 -11.16
C TYR A 119 -11.89 -6.10 -10.59
N VAL A 120 -12.84 -6.55 -11.42
CA VAL A 120 -14.24 -6.75 -10.98
C VAL A 120 -14.32 -7.77 -9.84
N VAL A 121 -13.61 -8.89 -9.96
CA VAL A 121 -13.53 -9.90 -8.88
C VAL A 121 -12.90 -9.31 -7.62
N ALA A 122 -11.84 -8.51 -7.75
CA ALA A 122 -11.21 -7.86 -6.61
C ALA A 122 -12.15 -6.88 -5.89
N VAL A 123 -12.94 -6.08 -6.63
CA VAL A 123 -13.96 -5.21 -6.03
C VAL A 123 -15.04 -6.04 -5.33
N ILE A 124 -15.54 -7.12 -5.95
CA ILE A 124 -16.54 -8.00 -5.31
C ILE A 124 -16.01 -8.59 -4.00
N ILE A 125 -14.77 -9.08 -3.98
CA ILE A 125 -14.13 -9.61 -2.75
C ILE A 125 -14.03 -8.50 -1.69
N PHE A 126 -13.62 -7.29 -2.09
CA PHE A 126 -13.53 -6.13 -1.20
C PHE A 126 -14.89 -5.77 -0.59
N GLU A 127 -15.96 -5.76 -1.39
CA GLU A 127 -17.31 -5.45 -0.92
C GLU A 127 -17.89 -6.54 -0.01
N ILE A 128 -17.63 -7.82 -0.30
CA ILE A 128 -18.01 -8.93 0.59
C ILE A 128 -17.28 -8.80 1.93
N GLY A 129 -15.98 -8.47 1.91
CA GLY A 129 -15.21 -8.21 3.12
C GLY A 129 -15.74 -7.02 3.92
N SER A 130 -16.10 -5.92 3.23
CA SER A 130 -16.74 -4.75 3.84
C SER A 130 -18.10 -5.10 4.45
N LEU A 131 -18.90 -5.91 3.78
CA LEU A 131 -20.18 -6.39 4.32
C LEU A 131 -19.97 -7.22 5.59
N PHE A 132 -19.01 -8.14 5.61
CA PHE A 132 -18.66 -8.90 6.82
C PHE A 132 -18.25 -7.99 7.97
N CYS A 133 -17.46 -6.95 7.70
CA CYS A 133 -17.11 -5.96 8.72
C CYS A 133 -18.34 -5.21 9.25
N ALA A 134 -19.27 -4.83 8.37
CA ALA A 134 -20.47 -4.09 8.73
C ALA A 134 -21.44 -4.90 9.61
N VAL A 135 -21.61 -6.20 9.33
CA VAL A 135 -22.52 -7.07 10.09
C VAL A 135 -21.83 -7.81 11.24
N ALA A 136 -20.58 -7.46 11.58
CA ALA A 136 -19.79 -8.24 12.52
C ALA A 136 -20.43 -8.34 13.92
N PRO A 137 -20.65 -9.56 14.44
CA PRO A 137 -21.14 -9.78 15.80
C PRO A 137 -20.02 -9.85 16.84
N SER A 138 -18.76 -10.06 16.43
CA SER A 138 -17.59 -10.14 17.32
C SER A 138 -16.33 -9.52 16.68
N ALA A 139 -15.31 -9.25 17.49
CA ALA A 139 -14.02 -8.73 17.02
C ALA A 139 -13.32 -9.71 16.06
N GLU A 140 -13.38 -11.01 16.32
CA GLU A 140 -12.78 -12.05 15.46
C GLU A 140 -13.44 -12.10 14.09
N PHE A 141 -14.77 -11.97 14.04
CA PHE A 141 -15.49 -11.90 12.77
C PHE A 141 -15.16 -10.61 12.01
N LEU A 142 -14.99 -9.48 12.71
CA LEU A 142 -14.52 -8.24 12.12
C LEU A 142 -13.11 -8.40 11.53
N ILE A 143 -12.18 -9.04 12.26
CA ILE A 143 -10.83 -9.34 11.78
C ILE A 143 -10.86 -10.20 10.51
N PHE A 144 -11.74 -11.22 10.48
CA PHE A 144 -11.96 -12.03 9.28
C PHE A 144 -12.46 -11.18 8.10
N GLY A 145 -13.47 -10.33 8.31
CA GLY A 145 -13.97 -9.40 7.31
C GLY A 145 -12.87 -8.48 6.78
N ARG A 146 -12.00 -7.96 7.66
CA ARG A 146 -10.84 -7.13 7.30
C ARG A 146 -9.83 -7.89 6.46
N ALA A 147 -9.57 -9.16 6.76
CA ALA A 147 -8.71 -10.01 5.95
C ALA A 147 -9.27 -10.22 4.53
N VAL A 148 -10.58 -10.45 4.40
CA VAL A 148 -11.26 -10.58 3.09
C VAL A 148 -11.20 -9.25 2.32
N ALA A 149 -11.47 -8.12 2.99
CA ALA A 149 -11.39 -6.80 2.38
C ALA A 149 -9.96 -6.49 1.88
N GLY A 150 -8.94 -6.77 2.69
CA GLY A 150 -7.53 -6.58 2.32
C GLY A 150 -7.13 -7.40 1.09
N ALA A 151 -7.66 -8.62 0.94
CA ALA A 151 -7.45 -9.44 -0.24
C ALA A 151 -8.01 -8.76 -1.51
N GLY A 152 -9.24 -8.24 -1.46
CA GLY A 152 -9.81 -7.48 -2.57
C GLY A 152 -9.04 -6.18 -2.85
N ALA A 153 -8.62 -5.46 -1.80
CA ALA A 153 -7.87 -4.20 -1.92
C ALA A 153 -6.54 -4.36 -2.67
N ALA A 154 -5.84 -5.49 -2.50
CA ALA A 154 -4.63 -5.80 -3.25
C ALA A 154 -4.88 -5.87 -4.75
N GLY A 155 -5.95 -6.59 -5.14
CA GLY A 155 -6.35 -6.76 -6.53
C GLY A 155 -6.80 -5.45 -7.17
N ILE A 156 -7.58 -4.63 -6.46
CA ILE A 156 -8.00 -3.31 -6.92
C ILE A 156 -6.77 -2.44 -7.19
N PHE A 157 -5.87 -2.35 -6.21
CA PHE A 157 -4.70 -1.48 -6.30
C PHE A 157 -3.81 -1.82 -7.51
N ILE A 158 -3.39 -3.08 -7.63
CA ILE A 158 -2.49 -3.48 -8.72
C ILE A 158 -3.17 -3.48 -10.09
N SER A 159 -4.48 -3.77 -10.14
CA SER A 159 -5.25 -3.69 -11.37
C SER A 159 -5.35 -2.26 -11.88
N ILE A 160 -5.60 -1.27 -11.01
CA ILE A 160 -5.63 0.14 -11.42
C ILE A 160 -4.28 0.58 -11.99
N LEU A 161 -3.17 0.25 -11.32
CA LEU A 161 -1.84 0.58 -11.83
C LEU A 161 -1.60 -0.03 -13.22
N SER A 162 -2.05 -1.27 -13.40
CA SER A 162 -1.94 -1.98 -14.67
C SER A 162 -2.83 -1.41 -15.78
N ILE A 163 -4.08 -1.03 -15.46
CA ILE A 163 -5.00 -0.42 -16.41
C ILE A 163 -4.45 0.92 -16.89
N ILE A 164 -3.98 1.77 -15.97
CA ILE A 164 -3.35 3.05 -16.32
C ILE A 164 -2.18 2.81 -17.27
N ALA A 165 -1.30 1.86 -16.95
CA ALA A 165 -0.17 1.53 -17.82
C ALA A 165 -0.60 1.02 -19.21
N GLN A 166 -1.69 0.27 -19.33
CA GLN A 166 -2.17 -0.30 -20.60
C GLN A 166 -2.99 0.67 -21.45
N VAL A 167 -3.67 1.64 -20.84
CA VAL A 167 -4.70 2.45 -21.50
C VAL A 167 -4.20 3.81 -21.93
N THR A 168 -3.15 4.31 -21.29
CA THR A 168 -2.69 5.68 -21.50
C THR A 168 -1.29 5.71 -22.07
N ARG A 169 -1.01 6.78 -22.82
CA ARG A 169 0.33 7.04 -23.33
C ARG A 169 1.28 7.31 -22.17
N LEU A 170 2.56 7.04 -22.38
CA LEU A 170 3.59 7.22 -21.35
C LEU A 170 3.58 8.66 -20.79
N GLU A 171 3.35 9.65 -21.66
CA GLU A 171 3.25 11.08 -21.34
C GLU A 171 2.10 11.45 -20.39
N ASP A 172 0.98 10.72 -20.44
CA ASP A 172 -0.20 10.97 -19.60
C ASP A 172 -0.09 10.31 -18.22
N ARG A 173 0.73 9.25 -18.11
CA ARG A 173 0.84 8.45 -16.87
C ARG A 173 1.17 9.30 -15.64
N PRO A 174 2.10 10.28 -15.67
CA PRO A 174 2.40 11.11 -14.51
C PRO A 174 1.18 11.90 -13.99
N LEU A 175 0.33 12.43 -14.88
CA LEU A 175 -0.89 13.13 -14.49
C LEU A 175 -1.87 12.17 -13.78
N LEU A 176 -2.00 10.96 -14.31
CA LEU A 176 -2.92 9.95 -13.78
C LEU A 176 -2.43 9.37 -12.45
N PHE A 177 -1.13 9.11 -12.31
CA PHE A 177 -0.49 8.77 -11.03
C PHE A 177 -0.54 9.94 -10.03
N GLY A 178 -0.48 11.18 -10.51
CA GLY A 178 -0.71 12.38 -9.70
C GLY A 178 -2.13 12.41 -9.13
N LEU A 179 -3.14 12.09 -9.95
CA LEU A 179 -4.52 12.02 -9.50
C LEU A 179 -4.74 10.84 -8.55
N PHE A 180 -4.03 9.72 -8.74
CA PHE A 180 -4.00 8.62 -7.78
C PHE A 180 -3.56 9.10 -6.39
N GLY A 181 -2.46 9.87 -6.33
CA GLY A 181 -2.00 10.52 -5.11
C GLY A 181 -3.01 11.52 -4.55
N ALA A 182 -3.68 12.31 -5.41
CA ALA A 182 -4.71 13.25 -4.99
C ALA A 182 -5.93 12.57 -4.37
N VAL A 183 -6.33 11.40 -4.86
CA VAL A 183 -7.43 10.61 -4.28
C VAL A 183 -7.06 10.11 -2.89
N PHE A 184 -5.84 9.55 -2.73
CA PHE A 184 -5.34 9.17 -1.40
C PHE A 184 -5.27 10.37 -0.45
N ALA A 185 -4.85 11.53 -0.96
CA ALA A 185 -4.83 12.77 -0.21
C ALA A 185 -6.22 13.18 0.28
N VAL A 186 -7.22 13.22 -0.62
CA VAL A 186 -8.60 13.54 -0.25
C VAL A 186 -9.16 12.51 0.72
N SER A 187 -8.97 11.21 0.46
CA SER A 187 -9.40 10.15 1.38
C SER A 187 -8.75 10.26 2.76
N SER A 188 -7.48 10.65 2.85
CA SER A 188 -6.78 10.81 4.14
C SER A 188 -7.40 11.89 5.03
N VAL A 189 -8.04 12.91 4.43
CA VAL A 189 -8.72 14.00 5.13
C VAL A 189 -10.19 13.65 5.40
N VAL A 190 -10.88 13.13 4.38
CA VAL A 190 -12.32 12.81 4.44
C VAL A 190 -12.58 11.59 5.32
N GLY A 191 -11.71 10.58 5.28
CA GLY A 191 -11.84 9.33 6.02
C GLY A 191 -12.01 9.54 7.52
N PRO A 192 -11.06 10.20 8.22
CA PRO A 192 -11.16 10.48 9.65
C PRO A 192 -12.42 11.24 10.05
N LEU A 193 -12.84 12.22 9.24
CA LEU A 193 -14.03 13.04 9.48
C LEU A 193 -15.32 12.24 9.35
N VAL A 194 -15.47 11.52 8.24
CA VAL A 194 -16.65 10.69 7.96
C VAL A 194 -16.71 9.51 8.94
N GLY A 195 -15.56 8.89 9.23
CA GLY A 195 -15.46 7.77 10.16
C GLY A 195 -15.81 8.16 11.58
N GLY A 196 -15.33 9.31 12.04
CA GLY A 196 -15.70 9.88 13.32
C GLY A 196 -17.20 10.18 13.39
N ALA A 197 -17.74 10.86 12.38
CA ALA A 197 -19.16 11.21 12.31
C ALA A 197 -20.08 9.98 12.31
N PHE A 198 -19.76 8.95 11.51
CA PHE A 198 -20.53 7.70 11.51
C PHE A 198 -20.45 6.98 12.85
N THR A 199 -19.28 6.95 13.47
CA THR A 199 -19.07 6.28 14.75
C THR A 199 -19.84 6.94 15.89
N ASP A 200 -19.94 8.27 15.90
CA ASP A 200 -20.61 9.00 16.98
C ASP A 200 -22.11 9.22 16.76
N HIS A 201 -22.56 9.43 15.52
CA HIS A 201 -23.93 9.89 15.24
C HIS A 201 -24.86 8.85 14.61
N ILE A 202 -24.33 7.77 14.03
CA ILE A 202 -25.17 6.74 13.38
C ILE A 202 -24.84 5.35 13.93
N SER A 203 -23.75 4.77 13.45
CA SER A 203 -23.19 3.50 13.90
C SER A 203 -21.83 3.34 13.23
N TRP A 204 -20.85 2.81 13.96
CA TRP A 204 -19.54 2.47 13.40
C TRP A 204 -19.63 1.49 12.21
N ARG A 205 -20.73 0.73 12.09
CA ARG A 205 -20.98 -0.18 10.97
C ARG A 205 -21.05 0.54 9.62
N TRP A 206 -21.47 1.81 9.61
CA TRP A 206 -21.51 2.64 8.40
C TRP A 206 -20.14 2.98 7.84
N CYS A 207 -19.07 2.89 8.65
CA CYS A 207 -17.70 2.97 8.16
C CYS A 207 -17.39 1.89 7.12
N PHE A 208 -18.13 0.78 7.12
CA PHE A 208 -18.00 -0.30 6.16
C PHE A 208 -19.14 -0.34 5.13
N TYR A 209 -20.38 -0.01 5.52
CA TYR A 209 -21.50 0.04 4.56
C TYR A 209 -21.32 1.10 3.48
N ILE A 210 -20.60 2.18 3.77
CA ILE A 210 -20.30 3.22 2.76
C ILE A 210 -19.58 2.65 1.54
N ASN A 211 -18.82 1.56 1.69
CA ASN A 211 -18.09 0.98 0.57
C ASN A 211 -19.03 0.37 -0.50
N LEU A 212 -20.07 -0.34 -0.07
CA LEU A 212 -20.98 -1.09 -0.95
C LEU A 212 -21.55 -0.29 -2.15
N PRO A 213 -22.14 0.91 -1.96
CA PRO A 213 -22.67 1.69 -3.08
C PRO A 213 -21.58 2.16 -4.05
N PHE A 214 -20.41 2.56 -3.55
CA PHE A 214 -19.30 2.99 -4.40
C PHE A 214 -18.67 1.80 -5.15
N GLY A 215 -18.61 0.62 -4.52
CA GLY A 215 -18.14 -0.61 -5.16
C GLY A 215 -19.05 -1.04 -6.29
N ALA A 216 -20.36 -1.03 -6.04
CA ALA A 216 -21.36 -1.30 -7.08
C ALA A 216 -21.24 -0.33 -8.26
N LEU A 217 -21.10 0.98 -7.98
CA LEU A 217 -20.93 2.00 -9.02
C LEU A 217 -19.63 1.78 -9.81
N SER A 218 -18.56 1.40 -9.13
CA SER A 218 -17.26 1.11 -9.78
C SER A 218 -17.33 -0.11 -10.68
N ILE A 219 -18.00 -1.19 -10.26
CA ILE A 219 -18.22 -2.38 -11.08
C ILE A 219 -19.04 -2.02 -12.31
N ILE A 220 -20.15 -1.30 -12.14
CA ILE A 220 -21.01 -0.86 -13.25
C ILE A 220 -20.21 -0.01 -14.25
N ALA A 221 -19.42 0.94 -13.75
CA ALA A 221 -18.55 1.77 -14.58
C ALA A 221 -17.59 0.91 -15.42
N ILE A 222 -16.85 -0.01 -14.79
CA ILE A 222 -15.89 -0.87 -15.51
C ILE A 222 -16.60 -1.83 -16.48
N LEU A 223 -17.76 -2.38 -16.12
CA LEU A 223 -18.49 -3.30 -16.99
C LEU A 223 -18.97 -2.64 -18.28
N ILE A 224 -19.51 -1.41 -18.17
CA ILE A 224 -20.10 -0.67 -19.30
C ILE A 224 -19.03 0.03 -20.14
N LEU A 225 -17.99 0.58 -19.50
CA LEU A 225 -17.08 1.54 -20.14
C LEU A 225 -15.76 0.94 -20.60
N PHE A 226 -15.43 -0.26 -20.10
CA PHE A 226 -14.13 -0.88 -20.35
C PHE A 226 -14.28 -2.17 -21.15
N ASP A 227 -13.75 -2.21 -22.36
CA ASP A 227 -13.67 -3.46 -23.14
C ASP A 227 -12.57 -4.37 -22.56
N ALA A 228 -12.81 -5.68 -22.56
CA ALA A 228 -11.87 -6.65 -22.02
C ALA A 228 -10.60 -6.71 -22.88
N ARG A 229 -9.56 -5.98 -22.47
CA ARG A 229 -8.26 -5.99 -23.12
C ARG A 229 -7.49 -7.30 -22.86
N PRO A 230 -6.61 -7.70 -23.79
CA PRO A 230 -5.77 -8.87 -23.60
C PRO A 230 -4.88 -8.74 -22.35
N PRO A 231 -4.47 -9.87 -21.73
CA PRO A 231 -3.64 -9.88 -20.53
C PRO A 231 -2.29 -9.14 -20.71
N VAL A 232 -1.71 -8.69 -19.60
CA VAL A 232 -0.39 -8.03 -19.57
C VAL A 232 0.67 -9.05 -19.99
N ARG A 233 1.51 -8.74 -20.98
CA ARG A 233 2.53 -9.68 -21.51
C ARG A 233 1.97 -10.93 -22.21
N THR A 234 1.16 -10.69 -23.24
CA THR A 234 0.66 -11.74 -24.16
C THR A 234 1.78 -12.55 -24.82
N ASP A 235 3.00 -11.99 -24.91
CA ASP A 235 4.21 -12.58 -25.48
C ASP A 235 4.74 -13.77 -24.66
N LEU A 236 4.63 -13.74 -23.33
CA LEU A 236 5.15 -14.82 -22.46
C LEU A 236 4.40 -16.15 -22.60
N PHE A 237 3.11 -16.10 -22.99
CA PHE A 237 2.23 -17.27 -23.07
C PHE A 237 1.48 -17.37 -24.40
N GLN A 238 2.04 -16.78 -25.46
CA GLN A 238 1.39 -16.60 -26.76
C GLN A 238 0.93 -17.92 -27.41
N TYR A 239 1.56 -19.05 -27.06
CA TYR A 239 1.32 -20.39 -27.63
C TYR A 239 0.68 -21.41 -26.66
N ALA A 240 0.31 -21.02 -25.44
CA ALA A 240 -0.27 -21.94 -24.46
C ALA A 240 -1.81 -21.96 -24.51
N GLN A 241 -2.43 -23.15 -24.56
CA GLN A 241 -3.88 -23.32 -24.34
C GLN A 241 -4.33 -22.63 -23.04
N THR A 242 -5.54 -22.07 -23.00
CA THR A 242 -6.07 -21.24 -21.91
C THR A 242 -5.80 -21.81 -20.51
N TRP A 243 -5.98 -23.11 -20.29
CA TRP A 243 -5.76 -23.75 -18.98
C TRP A 243 -4.27 -23.86 -18.59
N ARG A 244 -3.37 -24.08 -19.55
CA ARG A 244 -1.92 -24.20 -19.31
C ARG A 244 -1.32 -22.88 -18.81
N LYS A 245 -1.92 -21.74 -19.17
CA LYS A 245 -1.52 -20.42 -18.67
C LYS A 245 -1.74 -20.29 -17.16
N TRP A 246 -2.87 -20.78 -16.65
CA TRP A 246 -3.19 -20.76 -15.22
C TRP A 246 -2.26 -21.67 -14.40
N VAL A 247 -1.89 -22.82 -14.95
CA VAL A 247 -0.94 -23.74 -14.30
C VAL A 247 0.49 -23.20 -14.34
N ALA A 248 0.83 -22.38 -15.33
CA ALA A 248 2.16 -21.78 -15.46
C ALA A 248 2.43 -20.65 -14.46
N LEU A 249 1.38 -20.12 -13.81
CA LEU A 249 1.50 -19.11 -12.75
C LEU A 249 2.37 -19.62 -11.60
N ASP A 250 3.07 -18.70 -10.95
CA ASP A 250 3.95 -19.04 -9.84
C ASP A 250 3.21 -19.22 -8.50
N TRP A 251 2.40 -20.29 -8.41
CA TRP A 251 1.64 -20.62 -7.21
C TRP A 251 2.54 -20.95 -6.01
N ILE A 252 3.71 -21.53 -6.26
CA ILE A 252 4.68 -21.86 -5.21
C ILE A 252 5.30 -20.57 -4.67
N GLY A 253 5.71 -19.65 -5.55
CA GLY A 253 6.21 -18.33 -5.16
C GLY A 253 5.17 -17.54 -4.36
N ALA A 254 3.90 -17.55 -4.80
CA ALA A 254 2.81 -16.92 -4.08
C ALA A 254 2.55 -17.56 -2.70
N ALA A 255 2.55 -18.89 -2.60
CA ALA A 255 2.35 -19.59 -1.33
C ALA A 255 3.51 -19.35 -0.35
N LEU A 256 4.75 -19.36 -0.83
CA LEU A 256 5.93 -19.01 -0.05
C LEU A 256 5.87 -17.56 0.42
N CYS A 257 5.46 -16.63 -0.46
CA CYS A 257 5.29 -15.23 -0.13
C CYS A 257 4.28 -15.01 0.98
N LEU A 258 3.07 -15.53 0.80
CA LEU A 258 2.02 -15.46 1.81
C LEU A 258 2.49 -16.11 3.12
N GLY A 259 3.12 -17.29 3.04
CA GLY A 259 3.62 -18.02 4.18
C GLY A 259 4.65 -17.25 5.00
N PHE A 260 5.69 -16.68 4.37
CA PHE A 260 6.71 -15.93 5.11
C PHE A 260 6.14 -14.64 5.70
N VAL A 261 5.28 -13.92 4.97
CA VAL A 261 4.65 -12.69 5.48
C VAL A 261 3.79 -13.00 6.70
N THR A 262 2.97 -14.06 6.65
CA THR A 262 2.17 -14.51 7.81
C THR A 262 3.05 -14.95 8.98
N CYS A 263 4.11 -15.73 8.73
CA CYS A 263 5.01 -16.20 9.78
C CYS A 263 5.86 -15.09 10.41
N LEU A 264 6.07 -13.97 9.71
CA LEU A 264 6.71 -12.78 10.27
C LEU A 264 5.74 -12.00 11.17
N LEU A 265 4.48 -11.89 10.77
CA LEU A 265 3.51 -11.00 11.41
C LEU A 265 2.86 -11.61 12.64
N LEU A 266 2.51 -12.90 12.62
CA LEU A 266 1.96 -13.59 13.79
C LEU A 266 2.80 -13.42 15.07
N PRO A 267 4.12 -13.68 15.07
CA PRO A 267 4.94 -13.53 16.26
C PRO A 267 5.13 -12.06 16.67
N LEU A 268 5.19 -11.11 15.72
CA LEU A 268 5.24 -9.68 16.04
C LEU A 268 3.96 -9.19 16.72
N GLN A 269 2.83 -9.78 16.34
CA GLN A 269 1.51 -9.39 16.85
C GLN A 269 1.15 -10.06 18.19
N TRP A 270 1.61 -11.30 18.41
CA TRP A 270 1.42 -12.03 19.67
C TRP A 270 2.50 -11.73 20.70
N GLY A 271 3.73 -11.47 20.25
CA GLY A 271 4.90 -11.23 21.08
C GLY A 271 4.72 -10.05 22.03
N GLY A 272 4.79 -10.33 23.32
CA GLY A 272 4.61 -9.36 24.39
C GLY A 272 3.17 -8.89 24.60
N ASN A 273 2.19 -9.44 23.87
CA ASN A 273 0.78 -9.12 24.09
C ASN A 273 0.04 -10.35 24.62
N THR A 274 -0.23 -11.34 23.77
CA THR A 274 -0.90 -12.59 24.16
C THR A 274 0.08 -13.70 24.55
N ARG A 275 1.32 -13.64 24.04
CA ARG A 275 2.37 -14.63 24.31
C ARG A 275 3.67 -13.92 24.68
N SER A 276 4.46 -14.55 25.56
CA SER A 276 5.81 -14.07 25.85
C SER A 276 6.67 -14.11 24.60
N TRP A 277 7.60 -13.17 24.46
CA TRP A 277 8.62 -13.20 23.40
C TRP A 277 9.48 -14.48 23.43
N HIS A 278 9.59 -15.12 24.59
CA HIS A 278 10.31 -16.38 24.79
C HIS A 278 9.43 -17.63 24.60
N ASP A 279 8.15 -17.47 24.21
CA ASP A 279 7.28 -18.60 23.90
C ASP A 279 7.84 -19.38 22.70
N LYS A 280 7.89 -20.71 22.84
CA LYS A 280 8.35 -21.64 21.79
C LYS A 280 7.64 -21.41 20.46
N VAL A 281 6.36 -21.05 20.48
CA VAL A 281 5.56 -20.77 19.27
C VAL A 281 6.04 -19.49 18.57
N VAL A 282 6.33 -18.43 19.33
CA VAL A 282 6.81 -17.15 18.79
C VAL A 282 8.18 -17.33 18.12
N ILE A 283 9.10 -18.01 18.82
CA ILE A 283 10.44 -18.33 18.29
C ILE A 283 10.33 -19.24 17.06
N ALA A 284 9.50 -20.29 17.12
CA ALA A 284 9.29 -21.20 15.99
C ALA A 284 8.78 -20.46 14.75
N LEU A 285 7.84 -19.52 14.90
CA LEU A 285 7.32 -18.73 13.77
C LEU A 285 8.40 -17.84 13.15
N PHE A 286 9.29 -17.23 13.94
CA PHE A 286 10.44 -16.50 13.39
C PHE A 286 11.42 -17.41 12.64
N CYS A 287 11.68 -18.62 13.15
CA CYS A 287 12.51 -19.60 12.45
C CYS A 287 11.85 -20.05 11.13
N VAL A 288 10.55 -20.33 11.15
CA VAL A 288 9.79 -20.71 9.94
C VAL A 288 9.77 -19.55 8.93
N PHE A 289 9.59 -18.31 9.39
CA PHE A 289 9.74 -17.12 8.54
C PHE A 289 11.10 -17.10 7.84
N ALA A 290 12.20 -17.26 8.58
CA ALA A 290 13.54 -17.24 7.99
C ALA A 290 13.72 -18.35 6.95
N VAL A 291 13.24 -19.56 7.23
CA VAL A 291 13.28 -20.69 6.29
C VAL A 291 12.43 -20.43 5.04
N LEU A 292 11.19 -19.97 5.20
CA LEU A 292 10.29 -19.67 4.09
C LEU A 292 10.80 -18.50 3.24
N PHE A 293 11.39 -17.48 3.85
CA PHE A 293 11.97 -16.35 3.14
C PHE A 293 13.19 -16.78 2.31
N VAL A 294 14.09 -17.60 2.87
CA VAL A 294 15.22 -18.16 2.11
C VAL A 294 14.72 -19.07 0.99
N ALA A 295 13.72 -19.93 1.27
CA ALA A 295 13.12 -20.80 0.27
C ALA A 295 12.48 -19.99 -0.88
N PHE A 296 11.80 -18.89 -0.56
CA PHE A 296 11.24 -17.95 -1.54
C PHE A 296 12.34 -17.35 -2.42
N LEU A 297 13.43 -16.83 -1.85
CA LEU A 297 14.53 -16.27 -2.64
C LEU A 297 15.20 -17.32 -3.55
N LEU A 298 15.40 -18.54 -3.05
CA LEU A 298 15.95 -19.64 -3.86
C LEU A 298 15.00 -20.06 -4.99
N TRP A 299 13.69 -20.07 -4.71
CA TRP A 299 12.65 -20.36 -5.67
C TRP A 299 12.59 -19.31 -6.78
N GLU A 300 12.55 -18.03 -6.43
CA GLU A 300 12.54 -16.92 -7.37
C GLU A 300 13.82 -16.91 -8.22
N LYS A 301 14.98 -17.22 -7.62
CA LYS A 301 16.24 -17.38 -8.36
C LYS A 301 16.15 -18.53 -9.37
N ARG A 302 15.50 -19.64 -9.03
CA ARG A 302 15.30 -20.80 -9.91
C ARG A 302 14.31 -20.50 -11.05
N LYS A 303 13.22 -19.79 -10.76
CA LYS A 303 12.18 -19.41 -11.74
C LYS A 303 12.65 -18.35 -12.74
N GLY A 304 13.55 -17.45 -12.32
CA GLY A 304 14.15 -16.47 -13.23
C GLY A 304 13.12 -15.45 -13.75
N VAL A 305 12.95 -15.35 -15.07
CA VAL A 305 12.15 -14.29 -15.71
C VAL A 305 10.65 -14.46 -15.48
N THR A 306 10.19 -15.68 -15.19
CA THR A 306 8.78 -15.99 -14.89
C THR A 306 8.45 -15.93 -13.40
N GLY A 307 9.42 -15.60 -12.54
CA GLY A 307 9.20 -15.48 -11.09
C GLY A 307 8.28 -14.30 -10.75
N ILE A 308 7.69 -14.35 -9.57
CA ILE A 308 6.81 -13.29 -9.06
C ILE A 308 7.58 -12.01 -8.74
N LEU A 309 8.84 -12.17 -8.34
CA LEU A 309 9.72 -11.11 -7.91
C LEU A 309 10.98 -11.11 -8.78
N PRO A 310 11.15 -10.13 -9.69
CA PRO A 310 12.32 -10.05 -10.54
C PRO A 310 13.56 -9.64 -9.71
N LEU A 311 14.26 -10.62 -9.14
CA LEU A 311 15.43 -10.43 -8.26
C LEU A 311 16.56 -9.59 -8.89
N LYS A 312 16.59 -9.48 -10.22
CA LYS A 312 17.54 -8.62 -10.95
C LYS A 312 17.41 -7.13 -10.56
N LEU A 313 16.22 -6.69 -10.16
CA LEU A 313 15.98 -5.31 -9.71
C LEU A 313 16.84 -4.92 -8.51
N PHE A 314 17.11 -5.86 -7.59
CA PHE A 314 17.96 -5.63 -6.42
C PHE A 314 19.44 -5.45 -6.75
N ARG A 315 19.85 -5.55 -8.03
CA ARG A 315 21.21 -5.14 -8.44
C ARG A 315 21.37 -3.62 -8.47
N SER A 316 20.28 -2.86 -8.64
CA SER A 316 20.33 -1.40 -8.56
C SER A 316 20.32 -0.96 -7.10
N ARG A 317 21.32 -0.16 -6.72
CA ARG A 317 21.37 0.49 -5.40
C ARG A 317 20.16 1.40 -5.19
N THR A 318 19.69 2.06 -6.25
CA THR A 318 18.49 2.91 -6.23
C THR A 318 17.25 2.10 -5.85
N GLN A 319 17.07 0.91 -6.43
CA GLN A 319 15.95 0.03 -6.08
C GLN A 319 15.98 -0.38 -4.60
N ILE A 320 17.15 -0.74 -4.07
CA ILE A 320 17.29 -1.09 -2.65
C ILE A 320 16.94 0.11 -1.77
N GLY A 321 17.49 1.28 -2.09
CA GLY A 321 17.24 2.52 -1.37
C GLY A 321 15.76 2.90 -1.33
N THR A 322 15.09 2.91 -2.49
CA THR A 322 13.65 3.26 -2.57
C THR A 322 12.77 2.25 -1.86
N CYS A 323 13.10 0.95 -1.90
CA CYS A 323 12.37 -0.07 -1.15
C CYS A 323 12.51 0.12 0.38
N ILE A 324 13.72 0.39 0.88
CA ILE A 324 13.95 0.64 2.31
C ILE A 324 13.24 1.92 2.75
N GLU A 325 13.37 3.00 1.98
CA GLU A 325 12.73 4.27 2.30
C GLU A 325 11.20 4.16 2.29
N ALA A 326 10.62 3.55 1.25
CA ALA A 326 9.17 3.37 1.15
C ALA A 326 8.61 2.51 2.30
N PHE A 327 9.34 1.46 2.69
CA PHE A 327 9.00 0.63 3.85
C PHE A 327 8.98 1.47 5.13
N MET A 328 10.05 2.22 5.41
CA MET A 328 10.20 2.97 6.66
C MET A 328 9.23 4.17 6.74
N ILE A 329 9.02 4.90 5.65
CA ILE A 329 8.09 6.03 5.62
C ILE A 329 6.66 5.56 5.83
N TYR A 330 6.24 4.49 5.18
CA TYR A 330 4.87 3.98 5.34
C TYR A 330 4.65 3.35 6.72
N MET A 331 5.69 2.73 7.29
CA MET A 331 5.70 2.30 8.69
C MET A 331 5.37 3.46 9.64
N ALA A 332 6.07 4.59 9.51
CA ALA A 332 5.83 5.79 10.32
C ALA A 332 4.45 6.42 10.06
N MET A 333 4.00 6.43 8.80
CA MET A 333 2.69 6.98 8.40
C MET A 333 1.52 6.20 9.01
N ILE A 334 1.55 4.87 8.93
CA ILE A 334 0.49 4.03 9.51
C ILE A 334 0.50 4.14 11.03
N LEU A 335 1.67 4.13 11.66
CA LEU A 335 1.81 4.35 13.10
C LEU A 335 1.14 5.66 13.54
N ALA A 336 1.48 6.79 12.90
CA ALA A 336 0.91 8.09 13.25
C ALA A 336 -0.62 8.12 13.02
N THR A 337 -1.07 7.58 11.89
CA THR A 337 -2.49 7.59 11.50
C THR A 337 -3.40 6.91 12.52
N TYR A 338 -2.99 5.78 13.11
CA TYR A 338 -3.81 5.04 14.06
C TYR A 338 -3.62 5.45 15.53
N TYR A 339 -2.44 5.94 15.91
CA TYR A 339 -2.15 6.27 17.31
C TYR A 339 -2.38 7.74 17.68
N LEU A 340 -2.37 8.67 16.72
CA LEU A 340 -2.75 10.07 16.97
C LEU A 340 -4.22 10.21 17.43
N PRO A 341 -5.23 9.58 16.77
CA PRO A 341 -6.60 9.64 17.27
C PRO A 341 -6.73 9.03 18.67
N LEU A 342 -6.04 7.91 18.91
CA LEU A 342 -6.01 7.23 20.21
C LEU A 342 -5.48 8.15 21.31
N GLN A 343 -4.43 8.95 21.05
CA GLN A 343 -3.95 9.96 21.99
C GLN A 343 -5.04 10.95 22.37
N TYR A 344 -5.78 11.51 21.42
CA TYR A 344 -6.84 12.49 21.72
C TYR A 344 -8.03 11.86 22.45
N GLN A 345 -8.43 10.65 22.07
CA GLN A 345 -9.52 9.93 22.71
C GLN A 345 -9.15 9.53 24.14
N ALA A 346 -7.94 9.02 24.38
CA ALA A 346 -7.50 8.57 25.70
C ALA A 346 -7.17 9.73 26.66
N THR A 347 -6.56 10.82 26.16
CA THR A 347 -6.11 11.92 27.03
C THR A 347 -7.15 13.00 27.26
N LYS A 348 -7.93 13.35 26.24
CA LYS A 348 -8.86 14.49 26.30
C LYS A 348 -10.33 14.06 26.32
N GLY A 349 -10.62 12.76 26.25
CA GLY A 349 -11.99 12.26 26.14
C GLY A 349 -12.71 12.75 24.89
N HIS A 350 -11.94 13.13 23.86
CA HIS A 350 -12.51 13.57 22.60
C HIS A 350 -13.28 12.41 21.95
N SER A 351 -14.40 12.74 21.32
CA SER A 351 -15.18 11.77 20.56
C SER A 351 -14.43 11.30 19.30
N ALA A 352 -14.94 10.28 18.61
CA ALA A 352 -14.34 9.82 17.35
C ALA A 352 -14.34 10.94 16.28
N THR A 353 -15.42 11.72 16.20
CA THR A 353 -15.56 12.91 15.36
C THR A 353 -14.52 13.96 15.70
N LYS A 354 -14.39 14.31 16.99
CA LYS A 354 -13.46 15.37 17.40
C LYS A 354 -12.01 14.95 17.19
N SER A 355 -11.64 13.72 17.55
CA SER A 355 -10.29 13.20 17.29
C SER A 355 -9.97 13.10 15.79
N GLY A 356 -10.96 12.82 14.94
CA GLY A 356 -10.80 12.92 13.48
C GLY A 356 -10.51 14.34 12.99
N ILE A 357 -11.13 15.35 13.61
CA ILE A 357 -10.82 16.77 13.35
C ILE A 357 -9.41 17.11 13.87
N ASP A 358 -9.01 16.58 15.03
CA ASP A 358 -7.72 16.92 15.66
C ASP A 358 -6.51 16.36 14.91
N ILE A 359 -6.68 15.33 14.07
CA ILE A 359 -5.61 14.79 13.20
C ILE A 359 -5.55 15.44 11.82
N LEU A 360 -6.47 16.35 11.48
CA LEU A 360 -6.42 17.09 10.22
C LEU A 360 -5.11 17.84 9.98
N PRO A 361 -4.45 18.46 10.99
CA PRO A 361 -3.16 19.11 10.77
C PRO A 361 -2.10 18.16 10.21
N PHE A 362 -2.05 16.91 10.70
CA PHE A 362 -1.18 15.87 10.17
C PHE A 362 -1.52 15.52 8.71
N MET A 363 -2.80 15.22 8.44
CA MET A 363 -3.24 14.79 7.11
C MET A 363 -3.05 15.87 6.05
N LEU A 364 -3.46 17.11 6.35
CA LEU A 364 -3.30 18.25 5.44
C LEU A 364 -1.82 18.55 5.19
N ALA A 365 -0.97 18.48 6.21
CA ALA A 365 0.47 18.68 6.05
C ALA A 365 1.10 17.62 5.13
N CYS A 366 0.73 16.34 5.29
CA CYS A 366 1.13 15.26 4.39
C CYS A 366 0.75 15.56 2.93
N VAL A 367 -0.52 15.90 2.69
CA VAL A 367 -1.05 16.16 1.35
C VAL A 367 -0.39 17.37 0.69
N LEU A 368 -0.35 18.50 1.40
CA LEU A 368 0.20 19.74 0.88
C LEU A 368 1.69 19.61 0.59
N THR A 369 2.43 18.86 1.42
CA THR A 369 3.86 18.66 1.21
C THR A 369 4.14 17.64 0.11
N ALA A 370 3.34 16.59 -0.03
CA ALA A 370 3.44 15.67 -1.15
C ALA A 370 3.24 16.40 -2.49
N ALA A 371 2.17 17.20 -2.60
CA ALA A 371 1.90 18.02 -3.79
C ALA A 371 2.97 19.09 -4.02
N GLY A 372 3.36 19.81 -2.96
CA GLY A 372 4.39 20.85 -3.01
C GLY A 372 5.76 20.32 -3.42
N SER A 373 6.16 19.15 -2.91
CA SER A 373 7.42 18.52 -3.29
C SER A 373 7.44 18.15 -4.77
N GLY A 374 6.33 17.63 -5.31
CA GLY A 374 6.19 17.37 -6.74
C GLY A 374 6.34 18.63 -7.60
N ALA A 375 5.72 19.74 -7.20
CA ALA A 375 5.86 21.03 -7.89
C ALA A 375 7.32 21.56 -7.86
N VAL A 376 7.98 21.46 -6.69
CA VAL A 376 9.38 21.85 -6.56
C VAL A 376 10.28 20.95 -7.40
N ILE A 377 10.04 19.65 -7.45
CA ILE A 377 10.78 18.70 -8.29
C ILE A 377 10.56 19.01 -9.77
N ASN A 378 9.36 19.39 -10.19
CA ASN A 378 9.11 19.81 -11.57
C ASN A 378 9.97 21.03 -11.95
N VAL A 379 10.11 22.01 -11.05
CA VAL A 379 10.95 23.20 -11.30
C VAL A 379 12.44 22.91 -11.17
N THR A 380 12.86 22.12 -10.19
CA THR A 380 14.29 21.90 -9.87
C THR A 380 14.90 20.72 -10.62
N GLY A 381 14.08 19.76 -11.03
CA GLY A 381 14.49 18.47 -11.61
C GLY A 381 15.07 17.47 -10.62
N ARG A 382 15.14 17.78 -9.31
CA ARG A 382 15.85 16.98 -8.31
C ARG A 382 14.95 16.51 -7.17
N TYR A 383 14.81 15.20 -7.03
CA TYR A 383 14.02 14.57 -5.95
C TYR A 383 14.85 14.19 -4.72
N TRP A 384 16.17 14.00 -4.87
CA TRP A 384 17.03 13.50 -3.78
C TRP A 384 16.99 14.32 -2.48
N PRO A 385 16.95 15.68 -2.50
CA PRO A 385 16.86 16.46 -1.27
C PRO A 385 15.63 16.14 -0.43
N PHE A 386 14.50 15.84 -1.08
CA PHE A 386 13.28 15.45 -0.38
C PHE A 386 13.41 14.08 0.27
N LEU A 387 14.05 13.12 -0.40
CA LEU A 387 14.28 11.78 0.14
C LEU A 387 15.19 11.78 1.38
N PHE A 388 16.14 12.72 1.45
CA PHE A 388 17.03 12.82 2.61
C PHE A 388 16.46 13.70 3.74
N VAL A 389 15.96 14.89 3.41
CA VAL A 389 15.59 15.89 4.43
C VAL A 389 14.21 15.62 5.02
N SER A 390 13.23 15.21 4.22
CA SER A 390 11.85 15.04 4.70
C SER A 390 11.74 13.99 5.81
N PRO A 391 12.37 12.80 5.73
CA PRO A 391 12.33 11.85 6.83
C PRO A 391 13.02 12.37 8.10
N LEU A 392 14.08 13.19 7.99
CA LEU A 392 14.70 13.79 9.17
C LEU A 392 13.76 14.76 9.89
N ILE A 393 12.95 15.51 9.15
CA ILE A 393 11.90 16.36 9.73
C ILE A 393 10.90 15.49 10.51
N SER A 394 10.47 14.36 9.94
CA SER A 394 9.59 13.41 10.64
C SER A 394 10.24 12.79 11.87
N ALA A 395 11.55 12.51 11.84
CA ALA A 395 12.28 12.00 13.00
C ALA A 395 12.29 13.02 14.15
N VAL A 396 12.52 14.30 13.84
CA VAL A 396 12.43 15.38 14.83
C VAL A 396 11.01 15.50 15.38
N ALA A 397 9.99 15.46 14.53
CA ALA A 397 8.60 15.53 14.95
C ALA A 397 8.20 14.36 15.85
N ALA A 398 8.62 13.14 15.52
CA ALA A 398 8.41 11.96 16.35
C ALA A 398 9.12 12.08 17.72
N GLY A 399 10.33 12.65 17.76
CA GLY A 399 11.04 12.95 19.00
C GLY A 399 10.35 14.02 19.85
N LEU A 400 9.78 15.05 19.22
CA LEU A 400 8.98 16.07 19.89
C LEU A 400 7.69 15.50 20.49
N LEU A 401 7.00 14.60 19.76
CA LEU A 401 5.84 13.86 20.26
C LEU A 401 6.21 12.93 21.43
N PHE A 402 7.36 12.25 21.36
CA PHE A 402 7.86 11.46 22.50
C PHE A 402 8.11 12.32 23.75
N GLY A 403 8.60 13.55 23.58
CA GLY A 403 8.84 14.50 24.67
C GLY A 403 7.58 15.06 25.35
N CYS A 404 6.38 14.79 24.83
CA CYS A 404 5.11 15.22 25.41
C CYS A 404 4.71 14.36 26.61
N ASN A 405 5.39 14.52 27.75
CA ASN A 405 5.11 13.76 28.97
C ASN A 405 4.00 14.35 29.86
N ASN A 406 3.54 15.58 29.59
CA ASN A 406 2.50 16.23 30.39
C ASN A 406 1.11 16.00 29.81
N GLU A 407 0.14 15.72 30.67
CA GLU A 407 -1.28 15.57 30.33
C GLU A 407 -1.88 16.89 29.81
N ASP A 408 -1.31 18.03 30.22
CA ASP A 408 -1.76 19.39 29.87
C ASP A 408 -1.19 19.94 28.54
N VAL A 409 -0.65 19.10 27.66
CA VAL A 409 -0.15 19.60 26.37
C VAL A 409 -1.31 20.20 25.57
N SER A 410 -1.19 21.51 25.28
CA SER A 410 -2.19 22.25 24.53
C SER A 410 -2.42 21.59 23.15
N SER A 411 -3.68 21.56 22.69
CA SER A 411 -4.01 20.96 21.39
C SER A 411 -3.25 21.64 20.25
N ALA A 412 -2.95 22.93 20.38
CA ALA A 412 -2.13 23.68 19.43
C ALA A 412 -0.70 23.16 19.32
N ARG A 413 -0.08 22.77 20.44
CA ARG A 413 1.29 22.22 20.44
C ARG A 413 1.34 20.84 19.77
N LEU A 414 0.36 19.98 20.08
CA LEU A 414 0.21 18.68 19.39
C LEU A 414 -0.04 18.85 17.89
N ALA A 415 -0.88 19.81 17.50
CA ALA A 415 -1.11 20.14 16.09
C ALA A 415 0.17 20.61 15.39
N GLY A 416 1.01 21.42 16.05
CA GLY A 416 2.31 21.84 15.51
C GLY A 416 3.26 20.67 15.25
N PHE A 417 3.35 19.72 16.19
CA PHE A 417 4.18 18.52 16.01
C PHE A 417 3.64 17.58 14.93
N GLN A 418 2.32 17.47 14.81
CA GLN A 418 1.64 16.76 13.73
C GLN A 418 1.92 17.35 12.35
N ILE A 419 1.92 18.68 12.24
CA ILE A 419 2.26 19.36 10.98
C ILE A 419 3.68 19.01 10.58
N LEU A 420 4.65 19.10 11.51
CA LEU A 420 6.04 18.72 11.22
C LEU A 420 6.15 17.25 10.79
N LEU A 421 5.44 16.36 11.47
CA LEU A 421 5.43 14.94 11.13
C LEU A 421 4.87 14.73 9.72
N GLY A 422 3.75 15.39 9.40
CA GLY A 422 3.10 15.28 8.10
C GLY A 422 3.92 15.87 6.97
N VAL A 423 4.59 17.02 7.19
CA VAL A 423 5.52 17.61 6.23
C VAL A 423 6.60 16.61 5.85
N GLY A 424 7.25 15.99 6.84
CA GLY A 424 8.32 15.05 6.55
C GLY A 424 7.85 13.77 5.85
N LEU A 425 6.71 13.19 6.24
CA LEU A 425 6.21 11.96 5.63
C LEU A 425 5.66 12.21 4.22
N GLY A 426 4.90 13.30 4.03
CA GLY A 426 4.36 13.70 2.74
C GLY A 426 5.45 13.99 1.71
N GLY A 427 6.56 14.62 2.15
CA GLY A 427 7.69 14.95 1.29
C GLY A 427 8.47 13.75 0.76
N SER A 428 8.41 12.57 1.38
CA SER A 428 9.09 11.36 0.85
C SER A 428 8.16 10.39 0.13
N LEU A 429 6.89 10.31 0.54
CA LEU A 429 5.98 9.22 0.16
C LEU A 429 5.84 9.03 -1.36
N GLN A 430 5.69 10.12 -2.12
CA GLN A 430 5.54 10.05 -3.58
C GLN A 430 6.90 10.03 -4.31
N ASN A 431 7.93 10.59 -3.68
CA ASN A 431 9.22 10.83 -4.34
C ASN A 431 10.04 9.55 -4.50
N VAL A 432 9.82 8.53 -3.66
CA VAL A 432 10.41 7.19 -3.84
C VAL A 432 9.92 6.52 -5.14
N ILE A 433 8.68 6.78 -5.55
CA ILE A 433 8.12 6.28 -6.81
C ILE A 433 8.72 7.03 -7.99
N ILE A 434 8.85 8.36 -7.89
CA ILE A 434 9.50 9.17 -8.92
C ILE A 434 10.96 8.72 -9.12
N ALA A 435 11.70 8.49 -8.04
CA ALA A 435 13.08 8.05 -8.08
C ALA A 435 13.25 6.71 -8.80
N ILE A 436 12.35 5.75 -8.56
CA ILE A 436 12.44 4.45 -9.22
C ILE A 436 12.02 4.48 -10.69
N GLN A 437 11.03 5.30 -11.03
CA GLN A 437 10.64 5.54 -12.43
C GLN A 437 11.79 6.20 -13.20
N ALA A 438 12.47 7.18 -12.58
CA ALA A 438 13.63 7.84 -13.15
C ALA A 438 14.82 6.87 -13.38
N GLU A 439 15.12 5.98 -12.43
CA GLU A 439 16.18 4.98 -12.57
C GLU A 439 15.97 4.08 -13.80
N TYR A 440 14.73 3.67 -14.08
CA TYR A 440 14.38 2.77 -15.18
C TYR A 440 13.81 3.47 -16.41
N ALA A 441 13.97 4.79 -16.54
CA ALA A 441 13.49 5.55 -17.70
C ALA A 441 14.04 5.04 -19.04
N HIS A 442 15.21 4.39 -19.02
CA HIS A 442 15.85 3.77 -20.19
C HIS A 442 15.29 2.38 -20.55
N ASP A 443 14.52 1.75 -19.65
CA ASP A 443 13.89 0.44 -19.85
C ASP A 443 12.45 0.48 -19.34
N GLU A 444 11.58 1.09 -20.13
CA GLU A 444 10.17 1.34 -19.78
C GLU A 444 9.39 0.06 -19.42
N LYS A 445 9.83 -1.10 -19.92
CA LYS A 445 9.21 -2.40 -19.63
C LYS A 445 9.43 -2.83 -18.18
N MET A 446 10.47 -2.32 -17.54
CA MET A 446 10.82 -2.60 -16.15
C MET A 446 10.16 -1.64 -15.16
N ILE A 447 9.75 -0.43 -15.58
CA ILE A 447 9.14 0.59 -14.71
C ILE A 447 7.96 0.05 -13.90
N PRO A 448 6.95 -0.65 -14.49
CA PRO A 448 5.84 -1.18 -13.72
C PRO A 448 6.29 -2.19 -12.66
N GLN A 449 7.23 -3.09 -13.00
CA GLN A 449 7.75 -4.09 -12.07
C GLN A 449 8.52 -3.46 -10.91
N ALA A 450 9.37 -2.48 -11.21
CA ALA A 450 10.16 -1.75 -10.23
C ALA A 450 9.28 -0.93 -9.27
N THR A 451 8.25 -0.28 -9.80
CA THR A 451 7.25 0.47 -9.04
C THR A 451 6.44 -0.45 -8.13
N SER A 452 5.93 -1.56 -8.66
CA SER A 452 5.16 -2.53 -7.86
C SER A 452 5.98 -3.13 -6.72
N LEU A 453 7.29 -3.32 -6.91
CA LEU A 453 8.17 -3.77 -5.84
C LEU A 453 8.30 -2.73 -4.72
N VAL A 454 8.47 -1.45 -5.05
CA VAL A 454 8.48 -0.36 -4.05
C VAL A 454 7.16 -0.32 -3.29
N THR A 455 6.01 -0.40 -3.97
CA THR A 455 4.70 -0.47 -3.33
C THR A 455 4.53 -1.71 -2.45
N PHE A 456 4.99 -2.89 -2.90
CA PHE A 456 4.96 -4.10 -2.08
C PHE A 456 5.72 -3.91 -0.77
N THR A 457 6.93 -3.35 -0.83
CA THR A 457 7.73 -3.04 0.37
C THR A 457 7.10 -1.95 1.22
N GLN A 458 6.47 -0.96 0.60
CA GLN A 458 5.72 0.11 1.27
C GLN A 458 4.60 -0.49 2.15
N LEU A 459 3.73 -1.33 1.56
CA LEU A 459 2.66 -2.00 2.31
C LEU A 459 3.22 -2.92 3.41
N GLY A 460 4.32 -3.62 3.14
CA GLY A 460 5.04 -4.41 4.15
C GLY A 460 5.46 -3.59 5.37
N GLY A 461 5.94 -2.37 5.14
CA GLY A 461 6.29 -1.41 6.19
C GLY A 461 5.08 -1.01 7.05
N GLY A 462 3.93 -0.82 6.42
CA GLY A 462 2.67 -0.52 7.12
C GLY A 462 2.25 -1.62 8.10
N ILE A 463 2.32 -2.89 7.67
CA ILE A 463 1.90 -4.02 8.53
C ILE A 463 2.85 -4.22 9.71
N ILE A 464 4.16 -4.16 9.45
CA ILE A 464 5.16 -4.30 10.50
C ILE A 464 5.09 -3.10 11.46
N GLY A 465 4.79 -1.90 10.94
CA GLY A 465 4.59 -0.69 11.73
C GLY A 465 3.46 -0.81 12.74
N ILE A 466 2.28 -1.26 12.30
CA ILE A 466 1.16 -1.41 13.21
C ILE A 466 1.40 -2.53 14.24
N ALA A 467 2.06 -3.63 13.86
CA ALA A 467 2.39 -4.72 14.78
C ALA A 467 3.39 -4.28 15.86
N ILE A 468 4.46 -3.56 15.47
CA ILE A 468 5.44 -3.00 16.41
C ILE A 468 4.78 -1.97 17.32
N ALA A 469 4.02 -1.03 16.75
CA ALA A 469 3.33 0.00 17.53
C ALA A 469 2.35 -0.62 18.54
N GLY A 470 1.59 -1.64 18.11
CA GLY A 470 0.68 -2.42 18.95
C GLY A 470 1.36 -3.12 20.11
N SER A 471 2.44 -3.85 19.82
CA SER A 471 3.21 -4.53 20.86
C SER A 471 3.84 -3.54 21.83
N VAL A 472 4.46 -2.46 21.33
CA VAL A 472 5.05 -1.41 22.17
C VAL A 472 4.00 -0.77 23.06
N PHE A 473 2.85 -0.37 22.50
CA PHE A 473 1.74 0.22 23.24
C PHE A 473 1.24 -0.71 24.34
N ALA A 474 0.90 -1.96 24.01
CA ALA A 474 0.35 -2.92 24.98
C ALA A 474 1.33 -3.22 26.13
N ASN A 475 2.60 -3.48 25.81
CA ASN A 475 3.64 -3.74 26.82
C ASN A 475 3.86 -2.52 27.72
N LYS A 476 3.98 -1.32 27.13
CA LYS A 476 4.27 -0.10 27.87
C LYS A 476 3.07 0.41 28.65
N LEU A 477 1.84 0.20 28.16
CA LEU A 477 0.63 0.49 28.93
C LEU A 477 0.56 -0.40 30.17
N SER A 478 0.80 -1.71 30.00
CA SER A 478 0.83 -2.64 31.12
C SER A 478 1.88 -2.25 32.16
N SER A 479 3.13 -2.00 31.74
CA SER A 479 4.18 -1.60 32.68
C SER A 479 3.89 -0.25 33.35
N SER A 480 3.36 0.72 32.61
CA SER A 480 3.09 2.06 33.13
C SER A 480 1.94 2.08 34.12
N LEU A 481 0.91 1.23 33.95
CA LEU A 481 -0.16 1.07 34.92
C LEU A 481 0.36 0.53 36.25
N TYR A 482 1.24 -0.48 36.23
CA TYR A 482 1.86 -1.01 37.47
C TYR A 482 2.78 0.01 38.15
N GLU A 483 3.49 0.84 37.38
CA GLU A 483 4.42 1.83 37.92
C GLU A 483 3.70 3.08 38.50
N ILE A 484 2.71 3.59 37.78
CA ILE A 484 2.05 4.88 38.10
C ILE A 484 0.85 4.68 39.02
N ALA A 485 0.17 3.55 38.92
CA ALA A 485 -1.06 3.27 39.63
C ALA A 485 -1.06 1.88 40.29
N PRO A 486 -0.09 1.60 41.20
CA PRO A 486 0.12 0.28 41.79
C PRO A 486 -1.06 -0.21 42.64
N ASN A 487 -1.92 0.70 43.10
CA ASN A 487 -3.06 0.40 43.97
C ASN A 487 -4.39 0.26 43.21
N LEU A 488 -4.39 0.32 41.87
CA LEU A 488 -5.61 0.11 41.09
C LEU A 488 -6.08 -1.35 41.22
N PRO A 489 -7.39 -1.61 41.42
CA PRO A 489 -7.93 -2.96 41.38
C PRO A 489 -7.60 -3.65 40.04
N GLU A 490 -7.28 -4.94 40.07
CA GLU A 490 -6.94 -5.71 38.86
C GLU A 490 -8.06 -5.67 37.81
N GLU A 491 -9.32 -5.63 38.24
CA GLU A 491 -10.49 -5.50 37.36
C GLU A 491 -10.47 -4.18 36.57
N VAL A 492 -10.10 -3.07 37.21
CA VAL A 492 -9.97 -1.76 36.55
C VAL A 492 -8.78 -1.78 35.59
N VAL A 493 -7.65 -2.36 35.99
CA VAL A 493 -6.47 -2.52 35.13
C VAL A 493 -6.81 -3.35 33.87
N HIS A 494 -7.59 -4.41 34.03
CA HIS A 494 -8.04 -5.24 32.91
C HIS A 494 -9.00 -4.48 31.98
N GLY A 495 -10.02 -3.81 32.54
CA GLY A 495 -10.97 -3.02 31.75
C GLY A 495 -10.29 -1.91 30.95
N VAL A 496 -9.39 -1.16 31.59
CA VAL A 496 -8.64 -0.06 30.98
C VAL A 496 -7.74 -0.54 29.83
N LYS A 497 -7.24 -1.77 29.88
CA LYS A 497 -6.48 -2.38 28.77
C LYS A 497 -7.38 -2.86 27.62
N GLN A 498 -8.67 -3.02 27.86
CA GLN A 498 -9.66 -3.53 26.91
C GLN A 498 -10.57 -2.46 26.30
N SER A 499 -10.64 -1.27 26.92
CA SER A 499 -11.48 -0.18 26.46
C SER A 499 -10.95 1.17 26.92
N VAL A 500 -10.84 2.10 25.98
CA VAL A 500 -10.43 3.49 26.25
C VAL A 500 -11.55 4.27 26.91
N THR A 501 -12.81 3.88 26.69
CA THR A 501 -13.97 4.61 27.23
C THR A 501 -14.13 4.42 28.74
N ILE A 502 -13.60 3.32 29.30
CA ILE A 502 -13.62 3.04 30.75
C ILE A 502 -12.85 4.10 31.55
N ILE A 503 -11.84 4.75 30.94
CA ILE A 503 -11.07 5.82 31.58
C ILE A 503 -12.00 6.92 32.12
N PHE A 504 -13.06 7.25 31.36
CA PHE A 504 -13.97 8.35 31.67
C PHE A 504 -15.15 7.95 32.56
N THR A 505 -15.28 6.67 32.93
CA THR A 505 -16.29 6.19 33.88
C THR A 505 -15.76 6.09 35.30
N LEU A 506 -14.44 6.27 35.49
CA LEU A 506 -13.76 6.12 36.77
C LEU A 506 -13.71 7.45 37.55
N PRO A 507 -13.48 7.40 38.88
CA PRO A 507 -13.20 8.58 39.69
C PRO A 507 -12.02 9.42 39.15
N ALA A 508 -12.08 10.74 39.32
CA ALA A 508 -11.13 11.69 38.72
C ALA A 508 -9.66 11.45 39.12
N ASP A 509 -9.42 10.95 40.33
CA ASP A 509 -8.10 10.58 40.85
C ASP A 509 -7.52 9.36 40.13
N GLN A 510 -8.34 8.34 39.85
CA GLN A 510 -7.93 7.16 39.09
C GLN A 510 -7.77 7.49 37.60
N GLN A 511 -8.66 8.34 37.08
CA GLN A 511 -8.62 8.78 35.69
C GLN A 511 -7.29 9.45 35.34
N ALA A 512 -6.82 10.41 36.15
CA ALA A 512 -5.54 11.10 35.91
C ALA A 512 -4.36 10.11 35.84
N LEU A 513 -4.29 9.16 36.78
CA LEU A 513 -3.22 8.15 36.79
C LEU A 513 -3.24 7.25 35.55
N ILE A 514 -4.43 6.85 35.11
CA ILE A 514 -4.60 6.01 33.92
C ILE A 514 -4.24 6.79 32.65
N VAL A 515 -4.71 8.04 32.53
CA VAL A 515 -4.36 8.92 31.40
C VAL A 515 -2.84 9.10 31.32
N LYS A 516 -2.16 9.29 32.46
CA LYS A 516 -0.69 9.35 32.52
C LYS A 516 -0.01 8.10 32.00
N ALA A 517 -0.54 6.92 32.37
CA ALA A 517 -0.02 5.64 31.88
C ALA A 517 -0.22 5.48 30.37
N TYR A 518 -1.36 5.94 29.84
CA TYR A 518 -1.63 5.99 28.40
C TYR A 518 -0.68 6.93 27.65
N VAL A 519 -0.48 8.15 28.15
CA VAL A 519 0.48 9.11 27.57
C VAL A 519 1.88 8.51 27.53
N LYS A 520 2.33 7.91 28.64
CA LYS A 520 3.64 7.26 28.70
C LYS A 520 3.77 6.15 27.67
N ALA A 521 2.75 5.30 27.52
CA ALA A 521 2.74 4.23 26.53
C ALA A 521 2.76 4.76 25.09
N LEU A 522 1.96 5.79 24.78
CA LEU A 522 1.88 6.41 23.46
C LEU A 522 3.18 7.13 23.09
N ASN A 523 3.86 7.75 24.05
CA ASN A 523 5.18 8.35 23.82
C ASN A 523 6.17 7.31 23.29
N TYR A 524 6.22 6.11 23.90
CA TYR A 524 7.08 5.04 23.38
C TYR A 524 6.70 4.58 21.97
N VAL A 525 5.42 4.66 21.59
CA VAL A 525 5.01 4.39 20.21
C VAL A 525 5.58 5.45 19.27
N TYR A 526 5.50 6.74 19.61
CA TYR A 526 6.11 7.79 18.80
C TYR A 526 7.64 7.70 18.75
N LEU A 527 8.28 7.22 19.81
CA LEU A 527 9.73 6.98 19.83
C LEU A 527 10.17 6.00 18.74
N VAL A 528 9.35 5.00 18.39
CA VAL A 528 9.63 4.07 17.28
C VAL A 528 9.78 4.83 15.95
N GLY A 529 9.04 5.92 15.77
CA GLY A 529 9.12 6.75 14.57
C GLY A 529 10.49 7.40 14.35
N VAL A 530 11.24 7.68 15.42
CA VAL A 530 12.56 8.34 15.34
C VAL A 530 13.59 7.49 14.58
N PRO A 531 13.97 6.27 15.03
CA PRO A 531 14.93 5.45 14.30
C PRO A 531 14.40 5.05 12.92
N VAL A 532 13.10 4.83 12.77
CA VAL A 532 12.47 4.48 11.47
C VAL A 532 12.71 5.59 10.44
N CYS A 533 12.43 6.84 10.81
CA CYS A 533 12.61 7.97 9.91
C CYS A 533 14.09 8.30 9.66
N ILE A 534 14.98 8.06 10.63
CA ILE A 534 16.43 8.17 10.41
C ILE A 534 16.90 7.13 9.39
N VAL A 535 16.47 5.87 9.51
CA VAL A 535 16.82 4.81 8.54
C VAL A 535 16.26 5.13 7.16
N ALA A 536 15.06 5.71 7.07
CA ALA A 536 14.51 6.20 5.81
C ALA A 536 15.43 7.26 5.17
N ALA A 537 15.87 8.27 5.92
CA ALA A 537 16.81 9.27 5.42
C ALA A 537 18.15 8.65 4.97
N LEU A 538 18.69 7.70 5.74
CA LEU A 538 19.93 7.01 5.38
C LEU A 538 19.79 6.18 4.09
N ALA A 539 18.59 5.66 3.80
CA ALA A 539 18.33 4.93 2.56
C ALA A 539 18.48 5.82 1.32
N ALA A 540 18.29 7.14 1.44
CA ALA A 540 18.51 8.10 0.36
C ALA A 540 19.96 8.08 -0.17
N PHE A 541 20.96 7.71 0.65
CA PHE A 541 22.35 7.56 0.18
C PHE A 541 22.56 6.38 -0.79
N LEU A 542 21.63 5.43 -0.85
CA LEU A 542 21.64 4.35 -1.83
C LEU A 542 21.00 4.77 -3.16
N ILE A 543 20.21 5.85 -3.14
CA ILE A 543 19.45 6.36 -4.28
C ILE A 543 20.32 7.30 -5.09
N LYS A 544 20.47 7.01 -6.39
CA LYS A 544 21.14 7.93 -7.30
C LYS A 544 20.26 9.17 -7.52
N ASP A 545 20.85 10.35 -7.45
CA ASP A 545 20.19 11.63 -7.78
C ASP A 545 20.24 11.83 -9.30
N HIS A 546 19.17 11.45 -9.99
CA HIS A 546 19.02 11.73 -11.41
C HIS A 546 18.31 13.06 -11.62
N ASN A 547 18.81 13.89 -12.53
CA ASN A 547 18.12 15.12 -12.90
C ASN A 547 17.05 14.82 -13.96
N ILE A 548 15.78 14.87 -13.57
CA ILE A 548 14.63 14.53 -14.41
C ILE A 548 14.59 15.39 -15.68
N LYS A 549 15.01 16.66 -15.61
CA LYS A 549 15.02 17.58 -16.76
C LYS A 549 16.01 17.16 -17.84
N ASN A 550 17.11 16.51 -17.45
CA ASN A 550 18.15 16.11 -18.39
C ASN A 550 17.84 14.77 -19.08
N MET A 551 16.80 14.05 -18.65
CA MET A 551 16.49 12.71 -19.13
C MET A 551 15.50 12.67 -20.28
N ASN A 552 15.08 13.82 -20.84
CA ASN A 552 14.01 13.91 -21.85
C ASN A 552 12.77 13.07 -21.48
N MET A 553 12.51 12.86 -20.18
CA MET A 553 11.27 12.28 -19.74
C MET A 553 10.16 13.29 -19.99
N PRO A 554 9.00 12.90 -20.56
CA PRO A 554 7.85 13.77 -20.62
C PRO A 554 7.52 14.19 -19.19
N MET A 555 7.80 15.45 -18.89
CA MET A 555 7.68 16.03 -17.56
C MET A 555 6.21 15.95 -17.14
N GLY A 556 5.95 15.20 -16.07
CA GLY A 556 4.63 15.14 -15.46
C GLY A 556 4.20 16.51 -14.95
N GLY A 557 3.33 17.17 -15.73
CA GLY A 557 2.74 18.44 -15.39
C GLY A 557 1.67 18.29 -14.30
N ALA A 558 2.07 18.49 -13.04
CA ALA A 558 1.17 19.06 -12.05
C ALA A 558 1.23 20.59 -12.24
N GLY A 559 0.37 21.13 -13.10
CA GLY A 559 0.39 22.54 -13.46
C GLY A 559 -0.43 22.84 -14.72
N ALA A 560 -1.74 22.61 -14.65
CA ALA A 560 -2.74 23.33 -15.44
C ALA A 560 -4.03 23.38 -14.63
#